data_AF-A0AAQ4CUV9-F1
#
_entry.id   AF-A0AAQ4CUV9-F1
#
_cell.length_a   1.000
_cell.length_b   1.000
_cell.length_c   1.000
_cell.angle_alpha   90.00
_cell.angle_beta   90.00
_cell.angle_gamma   90.00
#
_symmetry.space_group_name_H-M   'P 1'
#
loop_
_entity.id
_entity.type
_entity.pdbx_description
1 polymer ?
#
loop_
_entity_poly.entity_id
_entity_poly.type
_entity_poly.pdbx_seq_one_letter_code
_entity_poly.pdbx_strand_id
1 'polypeptide(L)'
;MEIAVYCGKVYSWTDEICKYNSGYPILDYNSVVNWVSSHGEGSFLIFGTDVIPYTLYDYPNRPVSETEIFKFMERGGTVIWVGDTPFYYVDKNGVKEEIFSKGNPFPFIPKNLEHRPVSEKSENSIVGEMLVYDPKESWRPVEAIPSLVPISIVKQGGGILYSTWIYKYGRGKFVRVYDSPYVNAKYVLSLPEKLSKLGIGVRIRNYRKLKDFKMILPRFKIGVILGKNNVGKTSILEAIAMLDSNNVSKIRAFRGRISNQVAETELFLNEYYRVEFSDTASSRIKDAKVLLIYSHNIIPTATFDSSILRKVTDLLSEFDPNIFYVYLSAGNELRVLFNDKTDVSINELGYGYKSLLNFILSYVVYQPKIILIDDLEGFSLHPELLKQFYDLLLRLDVDLILITTQSSDVYAYLAEKRSDNVRFILINDDKYEVLTSEEVLDRMDYEDLRYTALKISSEVH
;
A
#
# COMPACT_ATOMS: atom_id res chain seq x y z
N MET A 1 16.10 14.09 7.99
CA MET A 1 15.03 13.72 8.95
C MET A 1 15.27 14.51 10.21
N GLU A 2 14.31 15.33 10.61
CA GLU A 2 14.42 16.20 11.79
C GLU A 2 13.44 15.70 12.84
N ILE A 3 13.90 15.49 14.08
CA ILE A 3 13.09 14.90 15.14
C ILE A 3 13.19 15.80 16.36
N ALA A 4 12.06 16.08 16.99
CA ALA A 4 11.99 16.78 18.26
C ALA A 4 10.97 16.13 19.20
N VAL A 5 11.19 16.25 20.50
CA VAL A 5 10.31 15.72 21.55
C VAL A 5 9.73 16.89 22.33
N TYR A 6 8.41 17.03 22.35
CA TYR A 6 7.74 18.00 23.20
C TYR A 6 7.53 17.42 24.61
N CYS A 7 8.00 18.16 25.62
CA CYS A 7 7.90 17.83 27.03
C CYS A 7 7.26 18.99 27.80
N GLY A 8 5.97 18.85 28.12
CA GLY A 8 5.22 19.82 28.92
C GLY A 8 5.59 19.77 30.41
N LYS A 9 5.29 20.86 31.13
CA LYS A 9 5.47 20.93 32.60
C LYS A 9 4.26 20.43 33.39
N VAL A 10 3.11 20.35 32.73
CA VAL A 10 1.86 19.85 33.30
C VAL A 10 1.92 18.34 33.48
N TYR A 11 1.34 17.84 34.57
CA TYR A 11 1.29 16.41 34.87
C TYR A 11 0.71 15.61 33.70
N SER A 12 1.49 14.59 33.32
CA SER A 12 1.12 13.59 32.34
C SER A 12 1.54 12.22 32.84
N TRP A 13 0.74 11.22 32.51
CA TRP A 13 1.06 9.84 32.84
C TRP A 13 2.06 9.21 31.83
N THR A 14 2.36 9.90 30.72
CA THR A 14 3.29 9.42 29.66
C THR A 14 4.70 10.04 29.73
N ASP A 15 5.12 10.53 30.90
CA ASP A 15 6.37 11.29 31.08
C ASP A 15 7.67 10.52 30.77
N GLU A 16 7.57 9.19 30.63
CA GLU A 16 8.72 8.31 30.44
C GLU A 16 9.51 8.68 29.18
N ILE A 17 8.83 9.11 28.10
CA ILE A 17 9.51 9.50 26.86
C ILE A 17 10.46 10.66 27.09
N CYS A 18 10.05 11.64 27.89
CA CYS A 18 10.89 12.79 28.23
C CYS A 18 12.11 12.41 29.08
N LYS A 19 11.97 11.38 29.93
CA LYS A 19 13.07 10.86 30.75
C LYS A 19 14.08 10.03 29.95
N TYR A 20 13.60 9.20 29.03
CA TYR A 20 14.44 8.30 28.22
C TYR A 20 15.00 8.96 26.95
N ASN A 21 14.52 10.16 26.56
CA ASN A 21 15.05 10.89 25.42
C ASN A 21 16.44 11.47 25.73
N SER A 22 17.47 10.86 25.17
CA SER A 22 18.86 11.36 25.26
C SER A 22 19.42 11.86 23.93
N GLY A 23 18.65 11.76 22.83
CA GLY A 23 19.18 11.93 21.47
C GLY A 23 18.54 13.05 20.64
N TYR A 24 17.36 13.55 21.03
CA TYR A 24 16.62 14.54 20.25
C TYR A 24 16.39 15.85 21.03
N PRO A 25 16.34 17.01 20.34
CA PRO A 25 15.96 18.28 20.93
C PRO A 25 14.65 18.18 21.73
N ILE A 26 14.69 18.68 22.96
CA ILE A 26 13.52 18.80 23.83
C ILE A 26 12.89 20.18 23.64
N LEU A 27 11.62 20.20 23.29
CA LEU A 27 10.82 21.41 23.13
C LEU A 27 9.93 21.60 24.36
N ASP A 28 9.82 22.85 24.79
CA ASP A 28 8.90 23.31 25.83
C ASP A 28 7.70 24.05 25.24
N TYR A 29 6.84 24.57 26.13
CA TYR A 29 5.61 25.27 25.77
C TYR A 29 5.79 26.41 24.75
N ASN A 30 6.91 27.14 24.82
CA ASN A 30 7.16 28.31 23.97
C ASN A 30 7.92 27.91 22.70
N SER A 31 8.95 27.08 22.83
CA SER A 31 9.82 26.70 21.72
C SER A 31 9.14 25.78 20.70
N VAL A 32 8.15 24.99 21.13
CA VAL A 32 7.45 24.06 20.22
C VAL A 32 6.69 24.78 19.10
N VAL A 33 6.11 25.95 19.37
CA VAL A 33 5.40 26.75 18.36
C VAL A 33 6.37 27.18 17.26
N ASN A 34 7.50 27.77 17.65
CA ASN A 34 8.52 28.23 16.71
C ASN A 34 9.08 27.07 15.88
N TRP A 35 9.27 25.90 16.51
CA TRP A 35 9.73 24.71 15.83
C TRP A 35 8.71 24.24 14.80
N VAL A 36 7.45 24.03 15.17
CA VAL A 36 6.45 23.54 14.22
C VAL A 36 6.23 24.52 13.08
N SER A 37 6.23 25.84 13.32
CA SER A 37 6.01 26.85 12.27
C SER A 37 7.14 26.92 11.24
N SER A 38 8.36 26.50 11.59
CA SER A 38 9.53 26.49 10.70
C SER A 38 9.80 25.13 10.02
N HIS A 39 9.10 24.08 10.44
CA HIS A 39 9.32 22.70 9.98
C HIS A 39 8.11 22.14 9.21
N GLY A 40 8.30 21.00 8.53
CA GLY A 40 7.30 20.39 7.66
C GLY A 40 7.69 18.98 7.22
N GLU A 41 7.72 18.74 5.91
CA GLU A 41 8.08 17.44 5.33
C GLU A 41 9.40 16.88 5.88
N GLY A 42 9.40 15.59 6.25
CA GLY A 42 10.57 14.93 6.84
C GLY A 42 10.86 15.27 8.30
N SER A 43 10.01 16.09 8.94
CA SER A 43 10.09 16.45 10.35
C SER A 43 9.11 15.64 11.22
N PHE A 44 9.53 15.27 12.43
CA PHE A 44 8.76 14.46 13.37
C PHE A 44 8.70 15.16 14.74
N LEU A 45 7.48 15.42 15.21
CA LEU A 45 7.20 15.90 16.56
C LEU A 45 6.63 14.76 17.39
N ILE A 46 7.41 14.30 18.38
CA ILE A 46 6.97 13.29 19.34
C ILE A 46 6.41 14.02 20.56
N PHE A 47 5.16 13.73 20.92
CA PHE A 47 4.61 14.18 22.19
C PHE A 47 5.03 13.23 23.30
N GLY A 48 5.86 13.70 24.23
CA GLY A 48 6.21 12.98 25.46
C GLY A 48 5.21 13.15 26.59
N THR A 49 4.00 13.63 26.27
CA THR A 49 2.91 13.93 27.21
C THR A 49 1.57 13.75 26.50
N ASP A 50 0.53 13.43 27.26
CA ASP A 50 -0.87 13.37 26.83
C ASP A 50 -1.58 14.74 26.83
N VAL A 51 -0.82 15.83 26.99
CA VAL A 51 -1.34 17.21 27.06
C VAL A 51 -0.70 18.08 25.98
N ILE A 52 -1.52 18.70 25.13
CA ILE A 52 -1.03 19.59 24.05
C ILE A 52 -1.04 21.07 24.50
N PRO A 53 -0.02 21.89 24.18
CA PRO A 53 -0.08 23.33 24.41
C PRO A 53 -1.27 23.98 23.72
N TYR A 54 -1.97 24.85 24.44
CA TYR A 54 -3.03 25.69 23.87
C TYR A 54 -2.52 26.54 22.69
N THR A 55 -1.25 26.95 22.72
CA THR A 55 -0.60 27.70 21.63
C THR A 55 -0.48 26.91 20.32
N LEU A 56 -0.44 25.57 20.38
CA LEU A 56 -0.44 24.70 19.20
C LEU A 56 -1.83 24.32 18.72
N TYR A 57 -2.82 24.32 19.63
CA TYR A 57 -4.15 23.77 19.41
C TYR A 57 -5.23 24.58 20.13
N ASP A 58 -5.46 25.81 19.63
CA ASP A 58 -6.51 26.71 20.11
C ASP A 58 -7.89 26.36 19.50
N TYR A 59 -8.45 25.21 19.89
CA TYR A 59 -9.77 24.75 19.48
C TYR A 59 -10.76 24.82 20.65
N PRO A 60 -12.04 25.23 20.45
CA PRO A 60 -12.69 25.56 19.17
C PRO A 60 -12.60 27.03 18.76
N ASN A 61 -11.80 27.88 19.43
CA ASN A 61 -11.74 29.31 19.08
C ASN A 61 -11.15 29.54 17.69
N ARG A 62 -10.32 28.62 17.19
CA ARG A 62 -9.86 28.56 15.80
C ARG A 62 -10.27 27.24 15.15
N PRO A 63 -10.59 27.25 13.84
CA PRO A 63 -10.74 26.02 13.07
C PRO A 63 -9.48 25.17 13.16
N VAL A 64 -9.62 23.84 13.19
CA VAL A 64 -8.49 22.92 13.30
C VAL A 64 -7.43 23.17 12.22
N SER A 65 -7.84 23.47 10.98
CA SER A 65 -6.97 23.79 9.85
C SER A 65 -6.09 25.04 10.05
N GLU A 66 -6.47 25.93 10.97
CA GLU A 66 -5.74 27.16 11.26
C GLU A 66 -4.81 27.04 12.48
N THR A 67 -4.89 25.92 13.21
CA THR A 67 -4.00 25.65 14.35
C THR A 67 -2.61 25.27 13.86
N GLU A 68 -1.57 25.62 14.63
CA GLU A 68 -0.17 25.44 14.21
C GLU A 68 0.20 23.97 14.02
N ILE A 69 -0.36 23.07 14.84
CA ILE A 69 -0.11 21.62 14.71
C ILE A 69 -0.67 21.02 13.42
N PHE A 70 -1.84 21.48 12.97
CA PHE A 70 -2.42 21.03 11.70
C PHE A 70 -1.75 21.70 10.50
N LYS A 71 -1.34 22.97 10.59
CA LYS A 71 -0.50 23.60 9.56
C LYS A 71 0.85 22.89 9.39
N PHE A 72 1.44 22.41 10.49
CA PHE A 72 2.64 21.58 10.44
C PHE A 72 2.42 20.27 9.67
N MET A 73 1.33 19.56 9.96
CA MET A 73 0.95 18.37 9.17
C MET A 73 0.64 18.72 7.71
N GLU A 74 -0.04 19.83 7.44
CA GLU A 74 -0.32 20.29 6.07
C GLU A 74 0.97 20.44 5.25
N ARG A 75 2.03 20.98 5.88
CA ARG A 75 3.36 21.12 5.28
C ARG A 75 4.13 19.80 5.11
N GLY A 76 3.66 18.68 5.64
CA GLY A 76 4.33 17.36 5.57
C GLY A 76 4.84 16.83 6.91
N GLY A 77 4.61 17.54 8.00
CA GLY A 77 5.04 17.16 9.34
C GLY A 77 4.36 15.90 9.85
N THR A 78 5.10 15.11 10.63
CA THR A 78 4.56 13.92 11.32
C THR A 78 4.45 14.18 12.82
N VAL A 79 3.25 13.98 13.38
CA VAL A 79 3.01 14.03 14.83
C VAL A 79 2.92 12.60 15.36
N ILE A 80 3.66 12.28 16.42
CA ILE A 80 3.57 10.99 17.12
C ILE A 80 2.97 11.22 18.50
N TRP A 81 1.86 10.56 18.78
CA TRP A 81 1.07 10.71 19.99
C TRP A 81 0.95 9.39 20.76
N VAL A 82 1.10 9.48 22.08
CA VAL A 82 1.15 8.31 22.98
C VAL A 82 0.09 8.35 24.09
N GLY A 83 -0.68 9.44 24.19
CA GLY A 83 -1.76 9.57 25.17
C GLY A 83 -3.02 8.81 24.75
N ASP A 84 -3.94 8.64 25.71
CA ASP A 84 -5.19 7.86 25.55
C ASP A 84 -6.06 8.46 24.43
N THR A 85 -6.78 9.55 24.72
CA THR A 85 -7.55 10.28 23.71
C THR A 85 -6.73 11.47 23.20
N PRO A 86 -6.39 11.52 21.89
CA PRO A 86 -5.70 12.67 21.30
C PRO A 86 -6.38 14.01 21.60
N PHE A 87 -5.59 14.97 22.06
CA PHE A 87 -6.03 16.35 22.33
C PHE A 87 -7.19 16.47 23.33
N TYR A 88 -7.33 15.49 24.24
CA TYR A 88 -8.33 15.56 25.29
C TYR A 88 -8.06 16.68 26.30
N TYR A 89 -6.78 16.88 26.61
CA TYR A 89 -6.29 17.89 27.54
C TYR A 89 -5.38 18.91 26.84
N VAL A 90 -5.53 20.17 27.22
CA VAL A 90 -4.60 21.25 26.87
C VAL A 90 -3.85 21.79 28.08
N ASP A 91 -2.64 22.26 27.83
CA ASP A 91 -1.88 23.10 28.75
C ASP A 91 -2.19 24.57 28.43
N LYS A 92 -2.78 25.29 29.38
CA LYS A 92 -3.00 26.73 29.31
C LYS A 92 -2.15 27.42 30.37
N ASN A 93 -0.89 27.69 30.03
CA ASN A 93 0.10 28.35 30.90
C ASN A 93 0.32 27.62 32.24
N GLY A 94 0.53 26.31 32.20
CA GLY A 94 0.80 25.45 33.35
C GLY A 94 -0.45 24.84 33.98
N VAL A 95 -1.64 25.07 33.41
CA VAL A 95 -2.91 24.54 33.90
C VAL A 95 -3.45 23.50 32.91
N LYS A 96 -3.72 22.28 33.41
CA LYS A 96 -4.38 21.21 32.63
C LYS A 96 -5.87 21.53 32.53
N GLU A 97 -6.37 21.77 31.32
CA GLU A 97 -7.80 21.93 31.05
C GLU A 97 -8.30 20.82 30.13
N GLU A 98 -9.48 20.27 30.42
CA GLU A 98 -10.18 19.36 29.51
C GLU A 98 -10.90 20.16 28.43
N ILE A 99 -10.69 19.80 27.16
CA ILE A 99 -11.33 20.47 26.02
C ILE A 99 -12.07 19.52 25.09
N PHE A 100 -11.99 18.20 25.30
CA PHE A 100 -12.64 17.23 24.42
C PHE A 100 -14.17 17.42 24.35
N SER A 101 -14.79 17.83 25.45
CA SER A 101 -16.21 18.21 25.52
C SER A 101 -16.60 19.38 24.61
N LYS A 102 -15.61 20.15 24.12
CA LYS A 102 -15.79 21.28 23.20
C LYS A 102 -15.68 20.87 21.72
N GLY A 103 -15.33 19.61 21.43
CA GLY A 103 -15.36 19.02 20.09
C GLY A 103 -14.14 18.12 19.80
N ASN A 104 -14.29 17.27 18.77
CA ASN A 104 -13.28 16.30 18.35
C ASN A 104 -12.53 16.82 17.10
N PRO A 105 -11.19 16.93 17.14
CA PRO A 105 -10.38 17.39 16.00
C PRO A 105 -10.39 16.45 14.81
N PHE A 106 -10.75 15.18 15.02
CA PHE A 106 -10.70 14.14 14.02
C PHE A 106 -12.10 13.81 13.49
N PRO A 107 -12.23 13.39 12.22
CA PRO A 107 -13.51 13.08 11.59
C PRO A 107 -14.12 11.74 12.05
N PHE A 108 -13.73 11.22 13.21
CA PHE A 108 -14.13 9.92 13.75
C PHE A 108 -14.07 9.91 15.27
N ILE A 109 -14.96 9.14 15.91
CA ILE A 109 -15.14 9.13 17.37
C ILE A 109 -14.74 7.76 17.93
N PRO A 110 -14.04 7.69 19.08
CA PRO A 110 -13.82 6.43 19.79
C PRO A 110 -15.10 5.68 20.12
N LYS A 111 -15.10 4.35 19.98
CA LYS A 111 -16.26 3.49 20.26
C LYS A 111 -16.45 3.16 21.73
N ASN A 112 -15.44 3.41 22.55
CA ASN A 112 -15.48 3.14 23.97
C ASN A 112 -14.93 4.34 24.73
N LEU A 113 -15.68 4.79 25.74
CA LEU A 113 -15.28 5.82 26.69
C LEU A 113 -15.24 5.28 28.13
N GLU A 114 -15.53 3.99 28.32
CA GLU A 114 -15.51 3.36 29.63
C GLU A 114 -14.06 3.17 30.14
N HIS A 115 -13.90 3.11 31.46
CA HIS A 115 -12.60 2.84 32.10
C HIS A 115 -12.25 1.34 32.13
N ARG A 116 -12.48 0.64 31.01
CA ARG A 116 -12.08 -0.74 30.78
C ARG A 116 -11.78 -0.97 29.30
N PRO A 117 -10.87 -1.90 28.96
CA PRO A 117 -10.57 -2.20 27.57
C PRO A 117 -11.75 -2.88 26.86
N VAL A 118 -11.89 -2.60 25.57
CA VAL A 118 -12.80 -3.32 24.65
C VAL A 118 -12.29 -4.73 24.37
N SER A 119 -10.96 -4.89 24.33
CA SER A 119 -10.29 -6.17 24.18
C SER A 119 -8.97 -6.16 24.95
N GLU A 120 -8.69 -7.26 25.65
CA GLU A 120 -7.40 -7.48 26.30
C GLU A 120 -6.26 -7.76 25.29
N LYS A 121 -6.61 -8.12 24.04
CA LYS A 121 -5.64 -8.40 22.97
C LYS A 121 -6.08 -7.75 21.66
N SER A 122 -5.21 -6.89 21.11
CA SER A 122 -5.30 -6.43 19.72
C SER A 122 -4.30 -7.21 18.85
N GLU A 123 -4.58 -7.30 17.55
CA GLU A 123 -3.68 -7.91 16.57
C GLU A 123 -3.04 -6.83 15.69
N ASN A 124 -1.82 -7.08 15.20
CA ASN A 124 -1.20 -6.21 14.21
C ASN A 124 -1.92 -6.30 12.86
N SER A 125 -2.15 -5.13 12.25
CA SER A 125 -2.33 -5.07 10.80
C SER A 125 -1.00 -5.33 10.10
N ILE A 126 -0.98 -5.44 8.78
CA ILE A 126 0.27 -5.50 8.01
C ILE A 126 1.18 -4.29 8.29
N VAL A 127 0.62 -3.10 8.54
CA VAL A 127 1.42 -1.92 8.89
C VAL A 127 1.99 -2.03 10.31
N GLY A 128 1.25 -2.61 11.25
CA GLY A 128 1.78 -2.95 12.58
C GLY A 128 2.96 -3.90 12.51
N GLU A 129 2.88 -4.92 11.66
CA GLU A 129 4.01 -5.85 11.41
C GLU A 129 5.22 -5.10 10.82
N MET A 130 5.00 -4.23 9.82
CA MET A 130 6.07 -3.41 9.23
C MET A 130 6.75 -2.48 10.24
N LEU A 131 6.00 -1.97 11.21
CA LEU A 131 6.52 -1.12 12.28
C LEU A 131 7.11 -1.94 13.44
N VAL A 132 6.96 -3.27 13.44
CA VAL A 132 7.30 -4.15 14.57
C VAL A 132 6.61 -3.66 15.85
N TYR A 133 5.32 -3.31 15.72
CA TYR A 133 4.51 -2.85 16.83
C TYR A 133 4.16 -4.03 17.74
N ASP A 134 4.16 -3.82 19.05
CA ASP A 134 3.76 -4.81 20.06
C ASP A 134 2.38 -4.42 20.62
N PRO A 135 1.29 -4.93 20.02
CA PRO A 135 -0.06 -4.55 20.39
C PRO A 135 -0.41 -5.02 21.81
N LYS A 136 -0.98 -4.11 22.61
CA LYS A 136 -1.52 -4.39 23.95
C LYS A 136 -3.05 -4.40 23.91
N GLU A 137 -3.65 -4.06 25.04
CA GLU A 137 -5.09 -3.85 25.18
C GLU A 137 -5.57 -2.73 24.25
N SER A 138 -6.86 -2.77 23.91
CA SER A 138 -7.51 -1.70 23.16
C SER A 138 -8.59 -1.03 24.00
N TRP A 139 -8.39 0.24 24.32
CA TRP A 139 -9.26 1.04 25.19
C TRP A 139 -10.18 2.00 24.42
N ARG A 140 -9.69 2.67 23.38
CA ARG A 140 -10.41 3.66 22.55
C ARG A 140 -10.28 3.32 21.06
N PRO A 141 -10.69 2.13 20.63
CA PRO A 141 -10.68 1.81 19.22
C PRO A 141 -11.69 2.69 18.46
N VAL A 142 -11.41 2.95 17.18
CA VAL A 142 -12.27 3.72 16.28
C VAL A 142 -12.79 2.81 15.15
N GLU A 143 -13.86 3.21 14.48
CA GLU A 143 -14.34 2.46 13.31
C GLU A 143 -13.30 2.41 12.19
N ALA A 144 -13.28 1.29 11.47
CA ALA A 144 -12.48 1.15 10.27
C ALA A 144 -13.01 2.08 9.17
N ILE A 145 -12.26 3.14 8.87
CA ILE A 145 -12.59 4.12 7.83
C ILE A 145 -11.44 4.29 6.83
N PRO A 146 -11.73 4.67 5.56
CA PRO A 146 -10.71 4.75 4.51
C PRO A 146 -9.58 5.76 4.74
N SER A 147 -9.81 6.78 5.58
CA SER A 147 -8.82 7.83 5.87
C SER A 147 -7.79 7.41 6.93
N LEU A 148 -7.97 6.25 7.56
CA LEU A 148 -7.07 5.72 8.57
C LEU A 148 -6.29 4.52 8.05
N VAL A 149 -5.01 4.49 8.42
CA VAL A 149 -4.15 3.32 8.26
C VAL A 149 -4.02 2.65 9.62
N PRO A 150 -4.57 1.45 9.84
CA PRO A 150 -4.46 0.76 11.12
C PRO A 150 -3.02 0.31 11.35
N ILE A 151 -2.53 0.44 12.59
CA ILE A 151 -1.31 -0.21 13.07
C ILE A 151 -1.71 -1.49 13.80
N SER A 152 -2.72 -1.42 14.68
CA SER A 152 -3.34 -2.59 15.31
C SER A 152 -4.86 -2.52 15.25
N ILE A 153 -5.49 -3.69 15.28
CA ILE A 153 -6.93 -3.88 15.10
C ILE A 153 -7.51 -4.83 16.15
N VAL A 154 -8.82 -4.73 16.34
CA VAL A 154 -9.62 -5.71 17.09
C VAL A 154 -10.79 -6.18 16.22
N LYS A 155 -11.04 -7.49 16.22
CA LYS A 155 -12.18 -8.10 15.53
C LYS A 155 -13.31 -8.29 16.55
N GLN A 156 -14.43 -7.59 16.38
CA GLN A 156 -15.57 -7.65 17.30
C GLN A 156 -16.90 -7.56 16.54
N GLY A 157 -17.88 -8.39 16.91
CA GLY A 157 -19.26 -8.27 16.40
C GLY A 157 -19.41 -8.40 14.88
N GLY A 158 -18.50 -9.11 14.20
CA GLY A 158 -18.48 -9.24 12.74
C GLY A 158 -17.85 -8.04 12.01
N GLY A 159 -17.28 -7.09 12.73
CA GLY A 159 -16.54 -5.94 12.19
C GLY A 159 -15.12 -5.83 12.73
N ILE A 160 -14.43 -4.79 12.27
CA ILE A 160 -13.07 -4.45 12.71
C ILE A 160 -13.07 -3.03 13.24
N LEU A 161 -12.38 -2.84 14.36
CA LEU A 161 -12.04 -1.52 14.88
C LEU A 161 -10.53 -1.33 14.87
N TYR A 162 -10.09 -0.09 14.71
CA TYR A 162 -8.68 0.29 14.71
C TYR A 162 -8.30 0.81 16.09
N SER A 163 -7.42 0.09 16.78
CA SER A 163 -6.96 0.46 18.13
C SER A 163 -5.89 1.53 18.06
N THR A 164 -4.89 1.32 17.20
CA THR A 164 -3.81 2.27 16.91
C THR A 164 -3.77 2.52 15.41
N TRP A 165 -3.44 3.74 15.02
CA TRP A 165 -3.67 4.18 13.64
C TRP A 165 -2.82 5.38 13.24
N ILE A 166 -2.70 5.56 11.93
CA ILE A 166 -2.13 6.74 11.29
C ILE A 166 -3.27 7.45 10.56
N TYR A 167 -3.49 8.72 10.88
CA TYR A 167 -4.39 9.62 10.17
C TYR A 167 -3.57 10.50 9.25
N LYS A 168 -3.90 10.50 7.96
CA LYS A 168 -3.25 11.38 6.98
C LYS A 168 -3.93 12.74 6.95
N TYR A 169 -3.13 13.81 6.95
CA TYR A 169 -3.64 15.18 6.88
C TYR A 169 -2.67 16.03 6.03
N GLY A 170 -3.18 16.64 4.96
CA GLY A 170 -2.34 17.29 3.94
C GLY A 170 -1.27 16.33 3.42
N ARG A 171 0.00 16.78 3.44
CA ARG A 171 1.16 15.92 3.12
C ARG A 171 1.72 15.17 4.33
N GLY A 172 1.25 15.48 5.52
CA GLY A 172 1.74 14.94 6.78
C GLY A 172 0.82 13.88 7.38
N LYS A 173 1.05 13.57 8.64
CA LYS A 173 0.32 12.51 9.34
C LYS A 173 0.34 12.67 10.86
N PHE A 174 -0.74 12.23 11.48
CA PHE A 174 -0.85 12.02 12.91
C PHE A 174 -0.80 10.52 13.21
N VAL A 175 0.14 10.10 14.04
CA VAL A 175 0.39 8.69 14.38
C VAL A 175 0.04 8.47 15.84
N ARG A 176 -1.01 7.70 16.10
CA ARG A 176 -1.41 7.27 17.45
C ARG A 176 -0.98 5.82 17.64
N VAL A 177 0.00 5.59 18.53
CA VAL A 177 0.62 4.27 18.71
C VAL A 177 0.24 3.55 19.99
N TYR A 178 -0.43 4.17 20.95
CA TYR A 178 -0.91 3.47 22.15
C TYR A 178 -2.39 3.69 22.36
N ASP A 179 -3.04 2.61 22.75
CA ASP A 179 -4.44 2.54 23.14
C ASP A 179 -4.56 1.88 24.53
N SER A 180 -3.52 2.01 25.36
CA SER A 180 -3.38 1.43 26.70
C SER A 180 -2.52 2.32 27.60
N PRO A 181 -2.57 2.17 28.94
CA PRO A 181 -1.70 2.89 29.88
C PRO A 181 -0.21 2.55 29.77
N TYR A 182 0.15 1.52 29.01
CA TYR A 182 1.55 1.14 28.80
C TYR A 182 2.13 1.88 27.59
N VAL A 183 3.27 2.54 27.77
CA VAL A 183 4.03 3.22 26.72
C VAL A 183 5.47 2.71 26.75
N ASN A 184 5.99 2.25 25.63
CA ASN A 184 7.40 1.89 25.50
C ASN A 184 8.18 3.06 24.89
N ALA A 185 8.85 3.84 25.74
CA ALA A 185 9.59 5.03 25.30
C ALA A 185 10.65 4.73 24.21
N LYS A 186 11.39 3.61 24.33
CA LYS A 186 12.40 3.23 23.33
C LYS A 186 11.77 2.95 21.97
N TYR A 187 10.62 2.28 21.95
CA TYR A 187 9.88 2.04 20.72
C TYR A 187 9.42 3.35 20.08
N VAL A 188 8.82 4.26 20.87
CA VAL A 188 8.34 5.56 20.38
C VAL A 188 9.46 6.37 19.75
N LEU A 189 10.62 6.44 20.42
CA LEU A 189 11.78 7.17 19.92
C LEU A 189 12.35 6.55 18.62
N SER A 190 12.12 5.26 18.36
CA SER A 190 12.50 4.59 17.11
C SER A 190 11.49 4.76 15.96
N LEU A 191 10.26 5.22 16.25
CA LEU A 191 9.18 5.31 15.26
C LEU A 191 9.49 6.21 14.04
N PRO A 192 10.15 7.38 14.17
CA PRO A 192 10.49 8.19 13.00
C PRO A 192 11.26 7.43 11.92
N GLU A 193 12.23 6.61 12.33
CA GLU A 193 13.01 5.77 11.40
C GLU A 193 12.15 4.66 10.80
N LYS A 194 11.35 3.97 11.61
CA LYS A 194 10.44 2.91 11.13
C LYS A 194 9.41 3.45 10.13
N LEU A 195 8.82 4.63 10.42
CA LEU A 195 7.83 5.29 9.58
C LEU A 195 8.41 5.81 8.26
N SER A 196 9.68 6.21 8.23
CA SER A 196 10.36 6.66 7.01
C SER A 196 10.76 5.48 6.09
N LYS A 197 10.92 4.28 6.65
CA LYS A 197 11.24 3.04 5.92
C LYS A 197 10.02 2.24 5.46
N LEU A 198 8.78 2.73 5.65
CA LEU A 198 7.58 2.03 5.19
C LEU A 198 7.58 1.83 3.67
N GLY A 199 7.73 0.56 3.27
CA GLY A 199 7.63 0.09 1.90
C GLY A 199 6.24 -0.43 1.55
N ILE A 200 6.20 -1.62 0.93
CA ILE A 200 4.97 -2.31 0.54
C ILE A 200 4.72 -3.45 1.54
N GLY A 201 3.50 -3.57 2.04
CA GLY A 201 3.11 -4.65 2.93
C GLY A 201 1.94 -5.43 2.36
N VAL A 202 2.05 -6.75 2.27
CA VAL A 202 0.96 -7.65 1.86
C VAL A 202 0.74 -8.69 2.95
N ARG A 203 -0.52 -8.87 3.36
CA ARG A 203 -0.96 -10.00 4.19
C ARG A 203 -2.09 -10.73 3.49
N ILE A 204 -2.01 -12.05 3.41
CA ILE A 204 -3.05 -12.90 2.84
C ILE A 204 -3.34 -14.04 3.81
N ARG A 205 -4.61 -14.15 4.23
CA ARG A 205 -5.08 -15.19 5.14
C ARG A 205 -6.13 -16.07 4.47
N ASN A 206 -6.05 -17.36 4.77
CA ASN A 206 -7.05 -18.36 4.40
C ASN A 206 -7.38 -18.42 2.89
N TYR A 207 -6.47 -18.00 2.02
CA TYR A 207 -6.65 -18.01 0.58
C TYR A 207 -5.83 -19.12 -0.06
N ARG A 208 -6.50 -20.22 -0.44
CA ARG A 208 -5.89 -21.39 -1.10
C ARG A 208 -4.77 -22.00 -0.24
N LYS A 209 -3.51 -21.93 -0.70
CA LYS A 209 -2.34 -22.43 0.04
C LYS A 209 -1.84 -21.44 1.10
N LEU A 210 -2.25 -20.19 1.04
CA LEU A 210 -1.79 -19.11 1.91
C LEU A 210 -2.66 -19.06 3.18
N LYS A 211 -2.14 -19.60 4.28
CA LYS A 211 -2.84 -19.62 5.58
C LYS A 211 -2.75 -18.27 6.31
N ASP A 212 -1.53 -17.74 6.48
CA ASP A 212 -1.24 -16.40 7.00
C ASP A 212 0.07 -15.90 6.38
N PHE A 213 0.07 -15.69 5.06
CA PHE A 213 1.23 -15.23 4.31
C PHE A 213 1.45 -13.73 4.53
N LYS A 214 2.70 -13.33 4.80
CA LYS A 214 3.10 -11.93 4.98
C LYS A 214 4.32 -11.65 4.12
N MET A 215 4.27 -10.53 3.39
CA MET A 215 5.35 -10.09 2.53
C MET A 215 5.56 -8.59 2.74
N ILE A 216 6.74 -8.21 3.21
CA ILE A 216 7.14 -6.84 3.51
C ILE A 216 8.31 -6.51 2.58
N LEU A 217 8.11 -5.55 1.71
CA LEU A 217 9.03 -5.26 0.63
C LEU A 217 9.48 -3.80 0.68
N PRO A 218 10.67 -3.47 0.15
CA PRO A 218 11.03 -2.08 -0.10
C PRO A 218 10.09 -1.45 -1.13
N ARG A 219 10.17 -0.13 -1.30
CA ARG A 219 9.45 0.54 -2.39
C ARG A 219 10.11 0.23 -3.72
N PHE A 220 9.30 -0.14 -4.70
CA PHE A 220 9.67 -0.33 -6.10
C PHE A 220 8.42 -0.15 -6.95
N LYS A 221 8.60 -0.03 -8.28
CA LYS A 221 7.48 0.06 -9.23
C LYS A 221 7.09 -1.31 -9.79
N ILE A 222 8.08 -2.12 -10.17
CA ILE A 222 7.86 -3.43 -10.79
C ILE A 222 8.46 -4.54 -9.90
N GLY A 223 7.61 -5.47 -9.49
CA GLY A 223 7.99 -6.67 -8.75
C GLY A 223 7.85 -7.91 -9.62
N VAL A 224 8.94 -8.63 -9.85
CA VAL A 224 8.94 -9.87 -10.64
C VAL A 224 8.94 -11.05 -9.68
N ILE A 225 7.81 -11.74 -9.57
CA ILE A 225 7.62 -12.88 -8.70
C ILE A 225 8.09 -14.17 -9.41
N LEU A 226 9.14 -14.77 -8.85
CA LEU A 226 9.78 -15.99 -9.32
C LEU A 226 9.57 -17.14 -8.35
N GLY A 227 9.71 -18.37 -8.84
CA GLY A 227 9.64 -19.58 -8.02
C GLY A 227 9.02 -20.75 -8.77
N LYS A 228 8.99 -21.92 -8.14
CA LYS A 228 8.44 -23.12 -8.75
C LYS A 228 6.95 -23.06 -9.06
N ASN A 229 6.49 -24.06 -9.80
CA ASN A 229 5.06 -24.29 -9.97
C ASN A 229 4.41 -24.61 -8.63
N ASN A 230 3.19 -24.11 -8.47
CA ASN A 230 2.35 -24.37 -7.30
C ASN A 230 2.84 -23.79 -5.96
N VAL A 231 3.85 -22.89 -5.94
CA VAL A 231 4.30 -22.19 -4.70
C VAL A 231 3.39 -21.03 -4.29
N GLY A 232 2.38 -20.69 -5.09
CA GLY A 232 1.38 -19.67 -4.75
C GLY A 232 1.49 -18.34 -5.49
N LYS A 233 2.42 -18.17 -6.44
CA LYS A 233 2.60 -16.92 -7.24
C LYS A 233 1.28 -16.31 -7.73
N THR A 234 0.51 -17.05 -8.52
CA THR A 234 -0.79 -16.59 -9.02
C THR A 234 -1.81 -16.36 -7.90
N SER A 235 -1.74 -17.15 -6.81
CA SER A 235 -2.65 -16.96 -5.67
C SER A 235 -2.37 -15.64 -4.93
N ILE A 236 -1.12 -15.17 -4.90
CA ILE A 236 -0.77 -13.85 -4.36
C ILE A 236 -1.38 -12.76 -5.23
N LEU A 237 -1.19 -12.83 -6.55
CA LEU A 237 -1.80 -11.87 -7.48
C LEU A 237 -3.33 -11.86 -7.35
N GLU A 238 -3.98 -13.02 -7.40
CA GLU A 238 -5.43 -13.12 -7.30
C GLU A 238 -5.98 -12.60 -5.95
N ALA A 239 -5.27 -12.84 -4.84
CA ALA A 239 -5.65 -12.29 -3.54
C ALA A 239 -5.57 -10.76 -3.49
N ILE A 240 -4.55 -10.16 -4.11
CA ILE A 240 -4.41 -8.70 -4.23
C ILE A 240 -5.49 -8.15 -5.19
N ALA A 241 -5.76 -8.86 -6.30
CA ALA A 241 -6.79 -8.48 -7.26
C ALA A 241 -8.19 -8.38 -6.66
N MET A 242 -8.47 -9.16 -5.60
CA MET A 242 -9.75 -9.09 -4.86
C MET A 242 -9.98 -7.75 -4.16
N LEU A 243 -8.95 -6.90 -3.99
CA LEU A 243 -9.08 -5.51 -3.52
C LEU A 243 -9.80 -4.59 -4.52
N ASP A 244 -10.15 -5.09 -5.69
CA ASP A 244 -11.01 -4.44 -6.67
C ASP A 244 -12.09 -5.42 -7.15
N SER A 245 -13.35 -5.01 -7.03
CA SER A 245 -14.51 -5.82 -7.42
C SER A 245 -14.53 -6.20 -8.91
N ASN A 246 -13.87 -5.42 -9.78
CA ASN A 246 -13.83 -5.66 -11.22
C ASN A 246 -13.07 -6.95 -11.62
N ASN A 247 -12.27 -7.53 -10.71
CA ASN A 247 -11.53 -8.76 -10.98
C ASN A 247 -12.28 -10.03 -10.55
N VAL A 248 -13.38 -9.91 -9.81
CA VAL A 248 -14.11 -11.05 -9.23
C VAL A 248 -14.62 -12.00 -10.31
N SER A 249 -15.25 -11.46 -11.36
CA SER A 249 -15.77 -12.23 -12.48
C SER A 249 -14.66 -12.91 -13.27
N LYS A 250 -13.53 -12.21 -13.49
CA LYS A 250 -12.35 -12.74 -14.18
C LYS A 250 -11.74 -13.94 -13.42
N ILE A 251 -11.56 -13.79 -12.11
CA ILE A 251 -11.02 -14.87 -11.26
C ILE A 251 -11.97 -16.07 -11.25
N ARG A 252 -13.29 -15.84 -11.10
CA ARG A 252 -14.28 -16.91 -11.13
C ARG A 252 -14.33 -17.62 -12.48
N ALA A 253 -14.25 -16.90 -13.60
CA ALA A 253 -14.21 -17.50 -14.93
C ALA A 253 -12.96 -18.36 -15.13
N PHE A 254 -11.81 -17.89 -14.65
CA PHE A 254 -10.54 -18.62 -14.77
C PHE A 254 -10.45 -19.84 -13.84
N ARG A 255 -11.03 -19.78 -12.64
CA ARG A 255 -10.86 -20.79 -11.58
C ARG A 255 -12.09 -21.64 -11.28
N GLY A 256 -13.25 -21.27 -11.81
CA GLY A 256 -14.57 -21.83 -11.44
C GLY A 256 -15.13 -21.34 -10.10
N ARG A 257 -14.26 -20.97 -9.14
CA ARG A 257 -14.62 -20.45 -7.81
C ARG A 257 -13.60 -19.44 -7.28
N ILE A 258 -13.96 -18.70 -6.24
CA ILE A 258 -13.11 -17.70 -5.57
C ILE A 258 -12.46 -18.31 -4.33
N SER A 259 -13.26 -18.69 -3.33
CA SER A 259 -12.79 -19.25 -2.06
C SER A 259 -13.91 -19.95 -1.29
N ASN A 260 -13.64 -21.17 -0.82
CA ASN A 260 -14.57 -21.98 -0.01
C ASN A 260 -14.73 -21.51 1.44
N GLN A 261 -13.83 -20.63 1.88
CA GLN A 261 -13.81 -20.10 3.24
C GLN A 261 -13.57 -18.59 3.19
N VAL A 262 -13.84 -17.92 4.30
CA VAL A 262 -13.58 -16.48 4.42
C VAL A 262 -12.07 -16.25 4.37
N ALA A 263 -11.62 -15.60 3.31
CA ALA A 263 -10.26 -15.17 3.07
C ALA A 263 -10.13 -13.66 3.31
N GLU A 264 -8.93 -13.22 3.64
CA GLU A 264 -8.62 -11.82 3.96
C GLU A 264 -7.33 -11.41 3.24
N THR A 265 -7.35 -10.24 2.60
CA THR A 265 -6.15 -9.60 2.05
C THR A 265 -6.02 -8.20 2.65
N GLU A 266 -4.84 -7.88 3.16
CA GLU A 266 -4.41 -6.52 3.51
C GLU A 266 -3.27 -6.10 2.58
N LEU A 267 -3.33 -4.86 2.10
CA LEU A 267 -2.28 -4.24 1.31
C LEU A 267 -1.98 -2.85 1.87
N PHE A 268 -0.72 -2.58 2.19
CA PHE A 268 -0.21 -1.24 2.38
C PHE A 268 0.65 -0.85 1.16
N LEU A 269 0.17 0.12 0.39
CA LEU A 269 0.85 0.74 -0.75
C LEU A 269 0.55 2.23 -0.71
N ASN A 270 1.34 2.97 0.07
CA ASN A 270 1.07 4.35 0.48
C ASN A 270 -0.21 4.53 1.30
N GLU A 271 -1.33 3.97 0.86
CA GLU A 271 -2.61 3.80 1.54
C GLU A 271 -2.80 2.36 2.04
N TYR A 272 -3.77 2.17 2.91
CA TYR A 272 -4.15 0.86 3.41
C TYR A 272 -5.44 0.38 2.75
N TYR A 273 -5.40 -0.83 2.22
CA TYR A 273 -6.53 -1.52 1.63
C TYR A 273 -6.75 -2.84 2.35
N ARG A 274 -8.01 -3.21 2.51
CA ARG A 274 -8.42 -4.50 3.05
C ARG A 274 -9.66 -5.00 2.35
N VAL A 275 -9.66 -6.30 2.06
CA VAL A 275 -10.84 -7.05 1.62
C VAL A 275 -10.98 -8.32 2.43
N GLU A 276 -12.22 -8.62 2.81
CA GLU A 276 -12.63 -9.93 3.27
C GLU A 276 -13.56 -10.53 2.22
N PHE A 277 -13.35 -11.78 1.83
CA PHE A 277 -14.08 -12.37 0.70
C PHE A 277 -14.24 -13.88 0.77
N SER A 278 -15.27 -14.37 0.10
CA SER A 278 -15.62 -15.77 -0.10
C SER A 278 -16.29 -15.93 -1.47
N ASP A 279 -16.79 -17.12 -1.79
CA ASP A 279 -17.58 -17.34 -3.01
C ASP A 279 -18.87 -16.51 -3.07
N THR A 280 -19.49 -16.20 -1.93
CA THR A 280 -20.82 -15.59 -1.84
C THR A 280 -20.80 -14.12 -1.48
N ALA A 281 -19.78 -13.66 -0.76
CA ALA A 281 -19.73 -12.29 -0.24
C ALA A 281 -18.32 -11.71 -0.27
N SER A 282 -18.24 -10.39 -0.38
CA SER A 282 -17.01 -9.63 -0.20
C SER A 282 -17.30 -8.29 0.48
N SER A 283 -16.46 -7.90 1.44
CA SER A 283 -16.50 -6.61 2.13
C SER A 283 -15.16 -5.91 1.98
N ARG A 284 -15.17 -4.65 1.52
CA ARG A 284 -13.99 -3.84 1.24
C ARG A 284 -14.09 -2.52 1.98
N ILE A 285 -12.94 -2.02 2.44
CA ILE A 285 -12.86 -0.68 3.02
C ILE A 285 -12.76 0.37 1.91
N LYS A 286 -11.95 0.09 0.88
CA LYS A 286 -11.68 0.97 -0.26
C LYS A 286 -11.23 0.12 -1.45
N ASP A 287 -11.64 0.48 -2.66
CA ASP A 287 -11.13 -0.14 -3.89
C ASP A 287 -9.72 0.36 -4.24
N ALA A 288 -8.82 -0.57 -4.58
CA ALA A 288 -7.43 -0.27 -4.90
C ALA A 288 -7.16 -0.01 -6.41
N LYS A 289 -8.21 -0.03 -7.25
CA LYS A 289 -8.12 0.10 -8.72
C LYS A 289 -7.09 -0.85 -9.33
N VAL A 290 -7.39 -2.14 -9.29
CA VAL A 290 -6.47 -3.22 -9.67
C VAL A 290 -6.82 -3.79 -11.03
N LEU A 291 -5.86 -3.85 -11.95
CA LEU A 291 -5.99 -4.53 -13.22
C LEU A 291 -5.27 -5.88 -13.18
N LEU A 292 -6.03 -6.98 -13.09
CA LEU A 292 -5.51 -8.34 -13.26
C LEU A 292 -5.55 -8.76 -14.73
N ILE A 293 -4.41 -9.25 -15.22
CA ILE A 293 -4.23 -9.75 -16.58
C ILE A 293 -3.71 -11.19 -16.54
N TYR A 294 -4.46 -12.09 -17.19
CA TYR A 294 -4.00 -13.42 -17.55
C TYR A 294 -3.53 -13.41 -19.01
N SER A 295 -2.57 -14.27 -19.34
CA SER A 295 -2.00 -14.44 -20.68
C SER A 295 -3.01 -14.70 -21.81
N HIS A 296 -4.20 -15.21 -21.48
CA HIS A 296 -5.28 -15.50 -22.45
C HIS A 296 -6.49 -14.57 -22.31
N ASN A 297 -6.33 -13.38 -21.70
CA ASN A 297 -7.47 -12.53 -21.44
C ASN A 297 -8.14 -11.99 -22.71
N ILE A 298 -9.47 -11.99 -22.63
CA ILE A 298 -10.39 -11.49 -23.64
C ILE A 298 -10.37 -9.95 -23.61
N ILE A 299 -10.67 -9.34 -24.75
CA ILE A 299 -10.88 -7.89 -24.92
C ILE A 299 -11.80 -7.38 -23.80
N PRO A 300 -11.49 -6.23 -23.16
CA PRO A 300 -12.35 -5.69 -22.12
C PRO A 300 -13.77 -5.49 -22.63
N THR A 301 -14.76 -5.93 -21.85
CA THR A 301 -16.19 -5.71 -22.13
C THR A 301 -16.56 -4.29 -21.74
N ALA A 302 -16.13 -3.30 -22.53
CA ALA A 302 -16.39 -1.89 -22.32
C ALA A 302 -16.80 -1.23 -23.64
N THR A 303 -17.60 -0.17 -23.55
CA THR A 303 -17.87 0.72 -24.69
C THR A 303 -16.63 1.57 -24.96
N PHE A 304 -16.11 1.47 -26.18
CA PHE A 304 -14.96 2.25 -26.63
C PHE A 304 -15.43 3.52 -27.32
N ASP A 305 -15.23 4.67 -26.68
CA ASP A 305 -15.41 5.96 -27.34
C ASP A 305 -14.16 6.37 -28.14
N SER A 306 -14.28 7.44 -28.93
CA SER A 306 -13.18 7.94 -29.75
C SER A 306 -11.99 8.46 -28.95
N SER A 307 -12.19 8.89 -27.70
CA SER A 307 -11.12 9.37 -26.81
C SER A 307 -10.26 8.22 -26.31
N ILE A 308 -10.89 7.11 -25.91
CA ILE A 308 -10.22 5.87 -25.52
C ILE A 308 -9.41 5.34 -26.72
N LEU A 309 -10.05 5.21 -27.88
CA LEU A 309 -9.42 4.67 -29.09
C LEU A 309 -8.24 5.54 -29.57
N ARG A 310 -8.32 6.86 -29.42
CA ARG A 310 -7.20 7.77 -29.69
C ARG A 310 -6.03 7.52 -28.73
N LYS A 311 -6.27 7.46 -27.42
CA LYS A 311 -5.21 7.17 -26.43
C LYS A 311 -4.56 5.80 -26.67
N VAL A 312 -5.35 4.81 -27.04
CA VAL A 312 -4.87 3.48 -27.41
C VAL A 312 -4.00 3.55 -28.66
N THR A 313 -4.43 4.30 -29.68
CA THR A 313 -3.64 4.55 -30.90
C THR A 313 -2.32 5.21 -30.57
N ASP A 314 -2.33 6.27 -29.77
CA ASP A 314 -1.13 7.00 -29.36
C ASP A 314 -0.11 6.06 -28.72
N LEU A 315 -0.54 5.26 -27.72
CA LEU A 315 0.33 4.30 -27.03
C LEU A 315 0.83 3.17 -27.94
N LEU A 316 -0.03 2.65 -28.83
CA LEU A 316 0.37 1.59 -29.75
C LEU A 316 1.34 2.07 -30.84
N SER A 317 1.21 3.33 -31.28
CA SER A 317 2.09 3.91 -32.31
C SER A 317 3.54 4.02 -31.84
N GLU A 318 3.80 4.00 -30.53
CA GLU A 318 5.15 3.91 -29.96
C GLU A 318 5.83 2.58 -30.26
N PHE A 319 5.05 1.51 -30.48
CA PHE A 319 5.56 0.17 -30.78
C PHE A 319 5.66 -0.10 -32.29
N ASP A 320 4.70 0.42 -33.05
CA ASP A 320 4.72 0.36 -34.51
C ASP A 320 4.26 1.71 -35.10
N PRO A 321 5.20 2.53 -35.59
CA PRO A 321 4.91 3.83 -36.20
C PRO A 321 4.02 3.76 -37.45
N ASN A 322 3.83 2.57 -38.04
CA ASN A 322 2.95 2.39 -39.19
C ASN A 322 1.47 2.38 -38.82
N ILE A 323 1.12 2.30 -37.52
CA ILE A 323 -0.27 2.38 -37.09
C ILE A 323 -0.78 3.80 -37.33
N PHE A 324 -1.85 3.90 -38.10
CA PHE A 324 -2.56 5.15 -38.31
C PHE A 324 -3.62 5.36 -37.24
N TYR A 325 -4.50 4.36 -37.03
CA TYR A 325 -5.64 4.51 -36.12
C TYR A 325 -6.22 3.17 -35.66
N VAL A 326 -6.56 3.07 -34.37
CA VAL A 326 -7.38 1.97 -33.82
C VAL A 326 -8.82 2.41 -33.77
N TYR A 327 -9.74 1.60 -34.31
CA TYR A 327 -11.15 1.97 -34.38
C TYR A 327 -12.09 0.79 -34.14
N LEU A 328 -13.35 1.11 -33.84
CA LEU A 328 -14.43 0.14 -33.74
C LEU A 328 -15.24 0.16 -35.04
N SER A 329 -15.33 -0.99 -35.72
CA SER A 329 -16.11 -1.13 -36.95
C SER A 329 -17.62 -1.06 -36.67
N ALA A 330 -18.43 -0.95 -37.73
CA ALA A 330 -19.89 -0.99 -37.62
C ALA A 330 -20.43 -2.29 -36.99
N GLY A 331 -19.64 -3.37 -36.99
CA GLY A 331 -19.96 -4.64 -36.33
C GLY A 331 -19.49 -4.75 -34.88
N ASN A 332 -19.07 -3.64 -34.24
CA ASN A 332 -18.42 -3.62 -32.92
C ASN A 332 -17.14 -4.47 -32.86
N GLU A 333 -16.45 -4.62 -33.99
CA GLU A 333 -15.16 -5.29 -34.06
C GLU A 333 -14.03 -4.26 -33.95
N LEU A 334 -13.05 -4.52 -33.08
CA LEU A 334 -11.87 -3.65 -32.97
C LEU A 334 -10.89 -3.94 -34.12
N ARG A 335 -10.49 -2.88 -34.82
CA ARG A 335 -9.64 -2.95 -36.01
C ARG A 335 -8.49 -1.94 -35.93
N VAL A 336 -7.39 -2.26 -36.60
CA VAL A 336 -6.20 -1.43 -36.70
C VAL A 336 -5.99 -1.04 -38.16
N LEU A 337 -6.01 0.26 -38.43
CA LEU A 337 -5.71 0.85 -39.72
C LEU A 337 -4.25 1.30 -39.72
N PHE A 338 -3.51 0.90 -40.76
CA PHE A 338 -2.11 1.26 -40.97
C PHE A 338 -1.97 2.40 -41.99
N ASN A 339 -0.81 3.07 -41.98
CA ASN A 339 -0.50 4.20 -42.87
C ASN A 339 -0.51 3.82 -44.36
N ASP A 340 -0.22 2.56 -44.69
CA ASP A 340 -0.31 1.99 -46.03
C ASP A 340 -1.75 1.66 -46.46
N LYS A 341 -2.74 1.98 -45.61
CA LYS A 341 -4.18 1.69 -45.74
C LYS A 341 -4.55 0.23 -45.56
N THR A 342 -3.63 -0.60 -45.08
CA THR A 342 -3.96 -1.95 -44.63
C THR A 342 -4.87 -1.87 -43.41
N ASP A 343 -5.93 -2.67 -43.39
CA ASP A 343 -6.96 -2.67 -42.34
C ASP A 343 -7.17 -4.08 -41.81
N VAL A 344 -6.80 -4.30 -40.55
CA VAL A 344 -6.69 -5.64 -39.95
C VAL A 344 -7.59 -5.76 -38.73
N SER A 345 -8.33 -6.86 -38.63
CA SER A 345 -9.06 -7.19 -37.40
C SER A 345 -8.08 -7.51 -36.28
N ILE A 346 -8.41 -7.16 -35.02
CA ILE A 346 -7.64 -7.63 -33.86
C ILE A 346 -7.46 -9.16 -33.82
N ASN A 347 -8.38 -9.91 -34.43
CA ASN A 347 -8.31 -11.37 -34.48
C ASN A 347 -7.32 -11.90 -35.53
N GLU A 348 -6.92 -11.08 -36.49
CA GLU A 348 -5.96 -11.40 -37.55
C GLU A 348 -4.53 -10.96 -37.19
N LEU A 349 -4.37 -10.16 -36.13
CA LEU A 349 -3.06 -9.75 -35.62
C LEU A 349 -2.32 -10.94 -34.98
N GLY A 350 -1.00 -10.93 -35.12
CA GLY A 350 -0.13 -11.87 -34.42
C GLY A 350 -0.39 -11.83 -32.90
N TYR A 351 -0.32 -13.00 -32.25
CA TYR A 351 -0.75 -13.16 -30.86
C TYR A 351 -0.06 -12.22 -29.87
N GLY A 352 1.24 -11.97 -30.05
CA GLY A 352 2.00 -11.00 -29.26
C GLY A 352 1.43 -9.59 -29.32
N TYR A 353 1.15 -9.14 -30.53
CA TYR A 353 0.60 -7.82 -30.78
C TYR A 353 -0.85 -7.70 -30.25
N LYS A 354 -1.66 -8.74 -30.44
CA LYS A 354 -3.01 -8.84 -29.86
C LYS A 354 -2.98 -8.69 -28.33
N SER A 355 -2.04 -9.37 -27.66
CA SER A 355 -1.88 -9.30 -26.21
C SER A 355 -1.49 -7.89 -25.74
N LEU A 356 -0.57 -7.24 -26.45
CA LEU A 356 -0.18 -5.85 -26.20
C LEU A 356 -1.35 -4.88 -26.35
N LEU A 357 -2.11 -4.99 -27.44
CA LEU A 357 -3.29 -4.16 -27.67
C LEU A 357 -4.34 -4.37 -26.56
N ASN A 358 -4.59 -5.62 -26.16
CA ASN A 358 -5.50 -5.94 -25.05
C ASN A 358 -5.03 -5.35 -23.71
N PHE A 359 -3.72 -5.37 -23.45
CA PHE A 359 -3.12 -4.71 -22.29
C PHE A 359 -3.39 -3.20 -22.32
N ILE A 360 -3.03 -2.53 -23.43
CA ILE A 360 -3.15 -1.08 -23.58
C ILE A 360 -4.62 -0.64 -23.47
N LEU A 361 -5.53 -1.35 -24.13
CA LEU A 361 -6.98 -1.13 -23.99
C LEU A 361 -7.42 -1.21 -22.54
N SER A 362 -7.03 -2.27 -21.84
CA SER A 362 -7.41 -2.48 -20.43
C SER A 362 -6.84 -1.38 -19.53
N TYR A 363 -5.60 -0.98 -19.76
CA TYR A 363 -4.97 0.12 -19.01
C TYR A 363 -5.72 1.45 -19.22
N VAL A 364 -6.02 1.82 -20.47
CA VAL A 364 -6.70 3.08 -20.80
C VAL A 364 -8.14 3.11 -20.27
N VAL A 365 -8.86 1.98 -20.37
CA VAL A 365 -10.26 1.86 -19.94
C VAL A 365 -10.37 1.86 -18.41
N TYR A 366 -9.59 1.03 -17.72
CA TYR A 366 -9.75 0.83 -16.28
C TYR A 366 -8.95 1.84 -15.44
N GLN A 367 -7.96 2.52 -16.02
CA GLN A 367 -7.09 3.49 -15.33
C GLN A 367 -6.61 2.97 -13.96
N PRO A 368 -5.96 1.78 -13.94
CA PRO A 368 -5.58 1.13 -12.70
C PRO A 368 -4.50 1.92 -11.95
N LYS A 369 -4.42 1.72 -10.64
CA LYS A 369 -3.26 2.10 -9.82
C LYS A 369 -2.33 0.93 -9.53
N ILE A 370 -2.84 -0.30 -9.63
CA ILE A 370 -2.05 -1.53 -9.48
C ILE A 370 -2.28 -2.42 -10.70
N ILE A 371 -1.20 -2.91 -11.31
CA ILE A 371 -1.26 -3.87 -12.42
C ILE A 371 -0.70 -5.21 -11.95
N LEU A 372 -1.43 -6.28 -12.21
CA LEU A 372 -1.01 -7.64 -11.90
C LEU A 372 -1.01 -8.46 -13.19
N ILE A 373 0.15 -8.92 -13.62
CA ILE A 373 0.31 -9.73 -14.83
C ILE A 373 0.70 -11.14 -14.39
N ASP A 374 -0.19 -12.10 -14.63
CA ASP A 374 0.13 -13.51 -14.41
C ASP A 374 0.67 -14.12 -15.71
N ASP A 375 1.81 -14.81 -15.59
CA ASP A 375 2.43 -15.59 -16.68
C ASP A 375 2.78 -14.72 -17.90
N LEU A 376 3.71 -13.77 -17.72
CA LEU A 376 4.03 -12.77 -18.75
C LEU A 376 4.50 -13.37 -20.08
N GLU A 377 5.23 -14.50 -20.04
CA GLU A 377 5.63 -15.25 -21.24
C GLU A 377 4.44 -15.64 -22.12
N GLY A 378 3.27 -15.82 -21.52
CA GLY A 378 2.04 -16.16 -22.21
C GLY A 378 1.54 -15.03 -23.12
N PHE A 379 2.02 -13.78 -23.01
CA PHE A 379 1.78 -12.77 -24.04
C PHE A 379 2.43 -13.10 -25.37
N SER A 380 3.42 -14.00 -25.44
CA SER A 380 4.13 -14.37 -26.68
C SER A 380 4.73 -13.16 -27.42
N LEU A 381 5.27 -12.20 -26.67
CA LEU A 381 5.98 -11.05 -27.24
C LEU A 381 7.35 -11.53 -27.75
N HIS A 382 7.66 -11.23 -29.01
CA HIS A 382 9.01 -11.42 -29.52
C HIS A 382 10.01 -10.52 -28.76
N PRO A 383 11.28 -10.91 -28.56
CA PRO A 383 12.24 -10.20 -27.72
C PRO A 383 12.23 -8.67 -27.82
N GLU A 384 12.28 -8.10 -29.02
CA GLU A 384 12.28 -6.64 -29.20
C GLU A 384 10.98 -5.97 -28.74
N LEU A 385 9.83 -6.60 -28.98
CA LEU A 385 8.54 -6.08 -28.51
C LEU A 385 8.42 -6.19 -26.98
N LEU A 386 8.96 -7.27 -26.41
CA LEU A 386 9.05 -7.45 -24.97
C LEU A 386 9.88 -6.31 -24.34
N LYS A 387 11.01 -5.92 -24.97
CA LYS A 387 11.83 -4.79 -24.52
C LYS A 387 11.05 -3.49 -24.40
N GLN A 388 10.35 -3.14 -25.49
CA GLN A 388 9.52 -1.94 -25.55
C GLN A 388 8.36 -1.99 -24.56
N PHE A 389 7.78 -3.18 -24.35
CA PHE A 389 6.69 -3.37 -23.40
C PHE A 389 7.13 -3.06 -21.97
N TYR A 390 8.34 -3.46 -21.59
CA TYR A 390 8.88 -3.09 -20.28
C TYR A 390 9.16 -1.60 -20.13
N ASP A 391 9.68 -0.96 -21.18
CA ASP A 391 9.88 0.48 -21.18
C ASP A 391 8.54 1.24 -21.10
N LEU A 392 7.45 0.68 -21.63
CA LEU A 392 6.09 1.15 -21.36
C LEU A 392 5.72 0.97 -19.87
N LEU A 393 5.86 -0.24 -19.30
CA LEU A 393 5.52 -0.52 -17.89
C LEU A 393 6.24 0.43 -16.91
N LEU A 394 7.52 0.74 -17.16
CA LEU A 394 8.30 1.68 -16.36
C LEU A 394 7.80 3.13 -16.45
N ARG A 395 7.09 3.50 -17.51
CA ARG A 395 6.55 4.87 -17.71
C ARG A 395 5.10 5.04 -17.27
N LEU A 396 4.31 3.97 -17.16
CA LEU A 396 2.89 4.06 -16.79
C LEU A 396 2.67 4.78 -15.44
N ASP A 397 1.60 5.58 -15.31
CA ASP A 397 1.24 6.26 -14.06
C ASP A 397 0.49 5.33 -13.10
N VAL A 398 1.23 4.34 -12.58
CA VAL A 398 0.74 3.32 -11.64
C VAL A 398 1.66 3.23 -10.42
N ASP A 399 1.08 2.87 -9.29
CA ASP A 399 1.78 2.78 -8.01
C ASP A 399 2.57 1.48 -7.87
N LEU A 400 2.09 0.38 -8.46
CA LEU A 400 2.72 -0.94 -8.39
C LEU A 400 2.35 -1.84 -9.57
N ILE A 401 3.33 -2.57 -10.09
CA ILE A 401 3.17 -3.63 -11.07
C ILE A 401 3.76 -4.91 -10.47
N LEU A 402 2.98 -5.98 -10.38
CA LEU A 402 3.50 -7.31 -10.01
C LEU A 402 3.34 -8.26 -11.20
N ILE A 403 4.42 -8.94 -11.53
CA ILE A 403 4.50 -9.84 -12.69
C ILE A 403 4.91 -11.20 -12.18
N THR A 404 4.17 -12.26 -12.52
CA THR A 404 4.67 -13.63 -12.34
C THR A 404 5.27 -14.11 -13.65
N THR A 405 6.36 -14.87 -13.55
CA THR A 405 6.96 -15.53 -14.71
C THR A 405 7.64 -16.83 -14.32
N GLN A 406 7.72 -17.76 -15.26
CA GLN A 406 8.57 -18.95 -15.21
C GLN A 406 9.62 -18.93 -16.33
N SER A 407 9.72 -17.86 -17.09
CA SER A 407 10.71 -17.73 -18.15
C SER A 407 12.02 -17.15 -17.61
N SER A 408 13.13 -17.83 -17.88
CA SER A 408 14.48 -17.32 -17.60
C SER A 408 14.75 -16.02 -18.34
N ASP A 409 14.32 -15.96 -19.59
CA ASP A 409 14.63 -14.86 -20.49
C ASP A 409 13.89 -13.58 -20.06
N VAL A 410 12.68 -13.74 -19.51
CA VAL A 410 11.85 -12.63 -19.01
C VAL A 410 12.52 -11.93 -17.83
N TYR A 411 12.97 -12.67 -16.81
CA TYR A 411 13.61 -12.03 -15.65
C TYR A 411 15.06 -11.61 -15.95
N ALA A 412 15.78 -12.33 -16.80
CA ALA A 412 17.10 -11.96 -17.28
C ALA A 412 17.09 -10.56 -17.90
N TYR A 413 16.19 -10.37 -18.87
CA TYR A 413 16.06 -9.11 -19.57
C TYR A 413 15.68 -7.96 -18.63
N LEU A 414 14.75 -8.20 -17.69
CA LEU A 414 14.36 -7.18 -16.71
C LEU A 414 15.53 -6.79 -15.80
N ALA A 415 16.40 -7.74 -15.46
CA ALA A 415 17.56 -7.49 -14.62
C ALA A 415 18.65 -6.72 -15.39
N GLU A 416 18.86 -6.98 -16.68
CA GLU A 416 19.83 -6.26 -17.52
C GLU A 416 19.58 -4.75 -17.59
N LYS A 417 18.33 -4.30 -17.33
CA LYS A 417 17.98 -2.87 -17.26
C LYS A 417 18.54 -2.15 -16.03
N ARG A 418 19.01 -2.87 -15.00
CA ARG A 418 19.64 -2.32 -13.79
C ARG A 418 18.85 -1.16 -13.17
N SER A 419 17.55 -1.36 -13.01
CA SER A 419 16.63 -0.32 -12.54
C SER A 419 16.35 -0.49 -11.05
N ASP A 420 16.56 0.58 -10.29
CA ASP A 420 16.20 0.63 -8.87
C ASP A 420 14.68 0.49 -8.63
N ASN A 421 13.87 0.74 -9.67
CA ASN A 421 12.43 0.58 -9.62
C ASN A 421 11.97 -0.87 -9.85
N VAL A 422 12.90 -1.81 -10.08
CA VAL A 422 12.61 -3.23 -10.29
C VAL A 422 13.16 -4.05 -9.13
N ARG A 423 12.36 -4.98 -8.61
CA ARG A 423 12.78 -5.98 -7.63
C ARG A 423 12.30 -7.37 -8.04
N PHE A 424 13.12 -8.37 -7.74
CA PHE A 424 12.81 -9.77 -8.01
C PHE A 424 12.47 -10.45 -6.70
N ILE A 425 11.34 -11.14 -6.65
CA ILE A 425 10.78 -11.73 -5.43
C ILE A 425 10.75 -13.23 -5.64
N LEU A 426 11.73 -13.93 -5.08
CA LEU A 426 11.76 -15.39 -5.11
C LEU A 426 10.83 -15.91 -4.01
N ILE A 427 9.83 -16.69 -4.38
CA ILE A 427 8.84 -17.24 -3.44
C ILE A 427 8.95 -18.75 -3.36
N ASN A 428 8.88 -19.26 -2.14
CA ASN A 428 8.74 -20.67 -1.85
C ASN A 428 7.81 -20.87 -0.66
N ASP A 429 6.56 -21.25 -0.96
CA ASP A 429 5.46 -21.37 -0.01
C ASP A 429 5.25 -20.09 0.82
N ASP A 430 5.63 -20.10 2.11
CA ASP A 430 5.48 -18.97 3.02
C ASP A 430 6.74 -18.08 3.15
N LYS A 431 7.85 -18.51 2.56
CA LYS A 431 9.11 -17.76 2.56
C LYS A 431 9.30 -17.00 1.25
N TYR A 432 10.02 -15.87 1.34
CA TYR A 432 10.43 -15.11 0.17
C TYR A 432 11.81 -14.47 0.38
N GLU A 433 12.49 -14.21 -0.73
CA GLU A 433 13.73 -13.44 -0.81
C GLU A 433 13.53 -12.32 -1.85
N VAL A 434 14.08 -11.14 -1.58
CA VAL A 434 13.99 -9.98 -2.49
C VAL A 434 15.38 -9.66 -3.01
N LEU A 435 15.52 -9.59 -4.33
CA LEU A 435 16.77 -9.29 -5.01
C LEU A 435 16.68 -8.00 -5.82
N THR A 436 17.81 -7.30 -5.90
CA THR A 436 18.04 -6.22 -6.87
C THR A 436 18.35 -6.77 -8.26
N SER A 437 18.44 -5.88 -9.25
CA SER A 437 18.83 -6.27 -10.61
C SER A 437 20.26 -6.80 -10.64
N GLU A 438 21.17 -6.19 -9.89
CA GLU A 438 22.58 -6.59 -9.76
C GLU A 438 22.70 -7.98 -9.13
N GLU A 439 22.00 -8.23 -8.03
CA GLU A 439 22.03 -9.53 -7.36
C GLU A 439 21.49 -10.66 -8.24
N VAL A 440 20.49 -10.36 -9.08
CA VAL A 440 20.00 -11.33 -10.08
C VAL A 440 21.07 -11.62 -11.13
N LEU A 441 21.66 -10.60 -11.73
CA LEU A 441 22.69 -10.76 -12.76
C LEU A 441 23.90 -11.55 -12.23
N ASP A 442 24.35 -11.26 -11.01
CA ASP A 442 25.49 -11.95 -10.39
C ASP A 442 25.19 -13.44 -10.11
N ARG A 443 23.94 -13.78 -9.76
CA ARG A 443 23.53 -15.17 -9.46
C ARG A 443 23.25 -15.99 -10.71
N MET A 444 22.77 -15.35 -11.77
CA MET A 444 22.42 -16.02 -13.03
C MET A 444 23.58 -16.74 -13.71
N ASP A 445 24.83 -16.31 -13.44
CA ASP A 445 26.04 -16.99 -13.92
C ASP A 445 26.20 -18.41 -13.33
N TYR A 446 25.59 -18.69 -12.18
CA TYR A 446 25.84 -19.92 -11.40
C TYR A 446 24.57 -20.73 -11.11
N GLU A 447 23.38 -20.13 -11.22
CA GLU A 447 22.13 -20.79 -10.90
C GLU A 447 20.91 -20.21 -11.62
N ASP A 448 19.86 -21.04 -11.72
CA ASP A 448 18.56 -20.62 -12.21
C ASP A 448 17.64 -20.28 -11.02
N LEU A 449 17.32 -19.00 -10.89
CA LEU A 449 16.55 -18.45 -9.77
C LEU A 449 15.16 -19.07 -9.61
N ARG A 450 14.59 -19.66 -10.67
CA ARG A 450 13.32 -20.41 -10.60
C ARG A 450 13.43 -21.62 -9.70
N TYR A 451 14.61 -22.24 -9.67
CA TYR A 451 14.91 -23.41 -8.86
C TYR A 451 15.61 -23.05 -7.55
N THR A 452 16.34 -21.94 -7.48
CA THR A 452 16.97 -21.53 -6.21
C THR A 452 15.97 -21.15 -5.13
N ALA A 453 14.77 -20.70 -5.50
CA ALA A 453 13.67 -20.55 -4.56
C ALA A 453 13.45 -21.81 -3.68
N LEU A 454 13.76 -23.01 -4.19
CA LEU A 454 13.72 -24.24 -3.39
C LEU A 454 14.69 -24.26 -2.23
N LYS A 455 15.90 -23.71 -2.39
CA LYS A 455 16.96 -23.75 -1.38
C LYS A 455 16.67 -22.84 -0.19
N ILE A 456 15.74 -21.88 -0.32
CA ILE A 456 15.19 -21.10 0.79
C ILE A 456 14.52 -22.02 1.85
N SER A 457 14.14 -23.26 1.48
CA SER A 457 13.65 -24.27 2.42
C SER A 457 14.74 -24.96 3.25
N SER A 458 15.99 -24.96 2.79
CA SER A 458 17.10 -25.69 3.42
C SER A 458 17.96 -24.88 4.40
N GLU A 459 17.72 -23.57 4.53
CA GLU A 459 18.28 -22.80 5.65
C GLU A 459 17.42 -22.99 6.89
N VAL A 460 17.72 -24.08 7.60
CA VAL A 460 17.49 -24.23 9.03
C VAL A 460 18.80 -23.85 9.70
N HIS A 461 18.84 -22.71 10.38
CA HIS A 461 19.62 -22.52 11.60
C HIS A 461 18.93 -21.54 12.53
#